data_AF-A0A2E5EFL0-F1
#
_entry.id   AF-A0A2E5EFL0-F1
#
_cell.length_a   1.000
_cell.length_b   1.000
_cell.length_c   1.000
_cell.angle_alpha   90.00
_cell.angle_beta   90.00
_cell.angle_gamma   90.00
#
_symmetry.space_group_name_H-M   'P 1'
#
loop_
_entity.id
_entity.type
_entity.pdbx_description
1 polymer ?
#
loop_
_entity_poly.entity_id
_entity_poly.type
_entity_poly.pdbx_seq_one_letter_code
_entity_poly.pdbx_strand_id
1 'polypeptide(L)'
;MADGGYQEPRGTVDIEIPSSLPVMILSDVCLFPGTPCSLCMFEPRNRFMLADVLDGNRLIAVAMRSRDEYEQMEPVASVGVIVQTGAPPHQETPPVWRGS
;
A
#
# COMPACT_ATOMS: atom_id res chain seq x y z
N MET A 1 -7.98 12.01 42.48
CA MET A 1 -8.47 12.83 41.34
C MET A 1 -7.38 12.77 40.28
N ALA A 2 -7.54 11.89 39.30
CA ALA A 2 -6.57 11.73 38.21
C ALA A 2 -7.16 12.38 36.96
N ASP A 3 -6.51 13.44 36.49
CA ASP A 3 -6.78 14.10 35.22
C ASP A 3 -6.30 13.15 34.12
N GLY A 4 -7.16 12.21 33.74
CA GLY A 4 -6.97 11.35 32.59
C GLY A 4 -7.21 12.19 31.34
N GLY A 5 -6.23 13.01 30.97
CA GLY A 5 -6.24 13.74 29.70
C GLY A 5 -6.48 12.76 28.57
N TYR A 6 -7.69 12.79 28.01
CA TYR A 6 -7.98 12.15 26.74
C TYR A 6 -7.09 12.85 25.72
N GLN A 7 -5.95 12.25 25.41
CA GLN A 7 -5.11 12.75 24.35
C GLN A 7 -5.91 12.54 23.08
N GLU A 8 -6.52 13.62 22.56
CA GLU A 8 -7.28 13.57 21.32
C GLU A 8 -6.44 12.85 20.25
N PRO A 9 -7.05 11.98 19.42
CA PRO A 9 -6.33 11.35 18.33
C PRO A 9 -5.62 12.48 17.57
N ARG A 10 -4.28 12.43 17.52
CA ARG A 10 -3.45 13.47 16.93
C ARG A 10 -3.82 13.62 15.46
N GLY A 11 -4.74 14.53 15.17
CA GLY A 11 -5.23 14.88 13.84
C GLY A 11 -5.85 13.70 13.08
N THR A 12 -7.17 13.73 12.88
CA THR A 12 -7.70 13.18 11.63
C THR A 12 -7.05 14.02 10.53
N VAL A 13 -6.07 13.48 9.82
CA VAL A 13 -5.63 14.09 8.57
C VAL A 13 -6.83 14.01 7.63
N ASP A 14 -7.41 15.15 7.28
CA ASP A 14 -8.36 15.25 6.18
C ASP A 14 -7.60 14.89 4.89
N ILE A 15 -7.59 13.60 4.58
CA ILE A 15 -6.99 13.08 3.36
C ILE A 15 -8.06 13.20 2.28
N GLU A 16 -7.90 14.17 1.38
CA GLU A 16 -8.70 14.25 0.17
C GLU A 16 -8.33 13.07 -0.75
N ILE A 17 -9.23 12.08 -0.82
CA ILE A 17 -9.07 10.93 -1.70
C ILE A 17 -9.57 11.31 -3.10
N PRO A 18 -8.72 11.29 -4.13
CA PRO A 18 -9.13 11.54 -5.51
C PRO A 18 -10.19 10.54 -5.98
N SER A 19 -11.00 10.93 -6.98
CA SER A 19 -12.02 10.04 -7.58
C SER A 19 -11.43 8.80 -8.26
N SER A 20 -10.14 8.79 -8.56
CA SER A 20 -9.43 7.67 -9.15
C SER A 20 -8.05 7.53 -8.54
N LEU A 21 -7.70 6.31 -8.14
CA LEU A 21 -6.37 5.98 -7.63
C LEU A 21 -5.79 4.77 -8.38
N PRO A 22 -4.47 4.71 -8.53
CA PRO A 22 -3.81 3.50 -8.98
C PRO A 22 -4.05 2.36 -7.97
N VAL A 23 -4.49 1.22 -8.49
CA VAL A 23 -4.82 0.04 -7.68
C VAL A 23 -3.71 -1.00 -7.82
N MET A 24 -3.27 -1.52 -6.67
CA MET A 24 -2.42 -2.69 -6.59
C MET A 24 -3.23 -3.88 -6.09
N ILE A 25 -3.16 -4.99 -6.82
CA ILE A 25 -3.80 -6.24 -6.45
C ILE A 25 -2.77 -7.12 -5.76
N LEU A 26 -3.04 -7.50 -4.50
CA LEU A 26 -2.19 -8.40 -3.72
C LEU A 26 -2.98 -9.66 -3.37
N SER A 27 -2.34 -10.83 -3.51
CA SER A 27 -2.98 -12.13 -3.24
C SER A 27 -3.11 -12.42 -1.74
N ASP A 28 -2.22 -11.88 -0.91
CA ASP A 28 -2.07 -12.28 0.51
C ASP A 28 -1.91 -11.10 1.48
N VAL A 29 -2.43 -9.92 1.12
CA VAL A 29 -2.32 -8.72 1.97
C VAL A 29 -3.69 -8.08 2.17
N CYS A 30 -4.11 -8.00 3.43
CA CYS A 30 -5.23 -7.17 3.85
C CYS A 30 -4.66 -5.97 4.62
N LEU A 31 -4.86 -4.76 4.09
CA LEU A 31 -4.42 -3.54 4.78
C LEU A 31 -5.56 -3.00 5.63
N PHE A 32 -5.30 -2.89 6.94
CA PHE A 32 -6.21 -2.20 7.85
C PHE A 32 -5.79 -0.74 8.00
N PRO A 33 -6.75 0.20 8.10
CA PRO A 33 -6.45 1.61 8.36
C PRO A 33 -5.51 1.77 9.56
N GLY A 34 -4.47 2.59 9.41
CA GLY A 34 -3.49 2.86 10.46
C GLY A 34 -2.37 1.81 10.61
N THR A 35 -2.37 0.72 9.83
CA THR A 35 -1.30 -0.29 9.87
C THR A 35 -0.23 -0.01 8.81
N PRO A 36 1.05 0.15 9.17
CA PRO A 36 2.13 0.26 8.18
C PRO A 36 2.37 -1.10 7.49
N CYS A 37 2.59 -1.08 6.18
CA CYS A 37 2.91 -2.28 5.39
C CYS A 37 4.14 -2.06 4.52
N SER A 38 5.14 -2.93 4.66
CA SER A 38 6.32 -2.96 3.80
C SER A 38 6.06 -3.87 2.61
N LEU A 39 6.00 -3.30 1.41
CA LEU A 39 5.76 -4.05 0.18
C LEU A 39 7.01 -4.01 -0.70
N CYS A 40 7.51 -5.18 -1.08
CA CYS A 40 8.59 -5.30 -2.07
C CYS A 40 8.00 -5.46 -3.47
N MET A 41 8.28 -4.50 -4.34
CA MET A 41 7.68 -4.42 -5.68
C MET A 41 8.69 -4.83 -6.74
N PHE A 42 8.50 -5.99 -7.34
CA PHE A 42 9.48 -6.57 -8.26
C PHE A 42 9.08 -6.40 -9.73
N GLU A 43 7.78 -6.34 -10.04
CA GLU A 43 7.28 -6.28 -11.41
C GLU A 43 7.49 -4.88 -12.03
N PRO A 44 8.02 -4.79 -13.28
CA PRO A 44 8.23 -3.52 -13.97
C PRO A 44 6.98 -2.64 -14.05
N ARG A 45 5.79 -3.22 -14.29
CA ARG A 45 4.52 -2.47 -14.36
C ARG A 45 4.18 -1.73 -13.06
N ASN A 46 4.45 -2.37 -11.92
CA ASN A 46 4.18 -1.79 -10.60
C ASN A 46 5.15 -0.62 -10.32
N ARG A 47 6.39 -0.70 -10.83
CA ARG A 47 7.39 0.36 -10.68
C ARG A 47 7.04 1.62 -11.46
N PHE A 48 6.54 1.49 -12.69
CA PHE A 48 6.08 2.65 -13.46
C PHE A 48 4.92 3.36 -12.76
N MET A 49 3.90 2.61 -12.35
CA MET A 49 2.78 3.14 -11.58
C MET A 49 3.23 3.82 -10.29
N LEU A 50 4.20 3.22 -9.57
CA LEU A 50 4.73 3.81 -8.34
C LEU A 50 5.54 5.09 -8.59
N ALA A 51 6.26 5.20 -9.72
CA ALA A 51 6.95 6.43 -10.06
C ALA A 51 5.96 7.60 -10.19
N ASP A 52 4.85 7.37 -10.90
CA ASP A 52 3.79 8.39 -11.07
C ASP A 52 3.12 8.75 -9.74
N VAL A 53 2.85 7.75 -8.89
CA VAL A 53 2.29 7.96 -7.55
C VAL A 53 3.22 8.78 -6.64
N LEU A 54 4.52 8.49 -6.70
CA LEU A 54 5.52 9.13 -5.84
C LEU A 54 5.77 10.60 -6.23
N ASP A 55 5.59 10.93 -7.51
CA ASP A 55 5.63 12.29 -8.04
C ASP A 55 4.34 13.07 -7.71
N GLY A 56 3.22 12.36 -7.56
CA GLY A 56 1.91 12.93 -7.24
C GLY A 56 1.53 12.90 -5.76
N ASN A 57 0.30 12.45 -5.49
CA ASN A 57 -0.34 12.48 -4.17
C ASN A 57 0.12 11.37 -3.21
N ARG A 58 0.95 10.42 -3.67
CA ARG A 58 1.47 9.29 -2.88
C ARG A 58 0.41 8.35 -2.32
N LEU A 59 -0.82 8.42 -2.83
CA LEU A 59 -1.92 7.54 -2.45
C LEU A 59 -2.00 6.37 -3.42
N ILE A 60 -2.16 5.16 -2.87
CA ILE A 60 -2.45 3.95 -3.63
C ILE A 60 -3.66 3.25 -3.02
N ALA A 61 -4.46 2.61 -3.87
CA ALA A 61 -5.43 1.63 -3.41
C ALA A 61 -4.80 0.25 -3.45
N VAL A 62 -5.04 -0.54 -2.41
CA VAL A 62 -4.62 -1.94 -2.32
C VAL A 62 -5.88 -2.79 -2.23
N ALA A 63 -6.11 -3.57 -3.27
CA ALA A 63 -7.22 -4.48 -3.37
C ALA A 63 -6.73 -5.92 -3.17
N MET A 64 -7.57 -6.74 -2.55
CA MET A 64 -7.33 -8.17 -2.50
C MET A 64 -7.76 -8.80 -3.83
N ARG A 65 -7.01 -9.81 -4.30
CA ARG A 65 -7.49 -10.64 -5.41
C ARG A 65 -8.76 -11.40 -4.99
N SER A 66 -9.73 -11.48 -5.89
CA SER A 66 -10.95 -12.26 -5.64
C SER A 66 -10.62 -13.72 -5.39
N ARG A 67 -11.28 -14.31 -4.39
CA ARG A 67 -11.14 -15.73 -4.06
C ARG A 67 -11.86 -16.62 -5.07
N ASP A 68 -12.97 -16.14 -5.61
CA ASP A 68 -13.84 -16.90 -6.51
C ASP A 68 -13.41 -16.76 -7.97
N GLU A 69 -12.82 -15.61 -8.34
CA GLU A 69 -12.44 -15.29 -9.72
C GLU A 69 -11.01 -14.74 -9.81
N TYR A 70 -10.09 -15.54 -10.35
CA TYR A 70 -8.65 -15.24 -10.35
C TYR A 70 -8.26 -13.94 -11.09
N GLU A 71 -9.06 -13.53 -12.06
CA GLU A 71 -8.85 -12.32 -12.85
C GLU A 71 -9.49 -11.07 -12.24
N GLN A 72 -10.26 -11.20 -11.16
CA GLN A 72 -10.94 -10.09 -10.50
C GLN A 72 -10.27 -9.70 -9.18
N MET A 73 -10.60 -8.49 -8.73
CA MET A 73 -10.27 -7.98 -7.40
C MET A 73 -11.54 -7.84 -6.58
N GLU A 74 -11.40 -7.91 -5.27
CA GLU A 74 -12.49 -7.61 -4.35
C GLU A 74 -12.97 -6.16 -4.56
N PRO A 75 -14.29 -5.89 -4.48
CA PRO A 75 -14.85 -4.56 -4.73
C PRO A 75 -14.48 -3.54 -3.65
N VAL A 76 -13.99 -4.01 -2.50
CA VAL A 76 -13.53 -3.19 -1.39
C VAL A 76 -12.01 -3.23 -1.33
N ALA A 77 -11.40 -2.04 -1.34
CA ALA A 77 -9.96 -1.85 -1.26
C ALA A 77 -9.63 -0.85 -0.16
N SER A 78 -8.41 -0.96 0.36
CA SER A 78 -7.88 -0.03 1.36
C SER A 78 -6.99 1.00 0.70
N VAL A 79 -7.12 2.27 1.08
CA VAL A 79 -6.22 3.34 0.61
C VAL A 79 -5.05 3.47 1.58
N GLY A 80 -3.84 3.50 1.04
CA GLY A 80 -2.60 3.70 1.78
C GLY A 80 -1.82 4.90 1.25
N VAL A 81 -1.09 5.56 2.15
CA VAL A 81 -0.14 6.63 1.81
C VAL A 81 1.29 6.08 1.83
N ILE A 82 2.07 6.38 0.80
CA ILE A 82 3.49 6.02 0.75
C ILE A 82 4.30 7.05 1.53
N VAL A 83 4.64 6.69 2.76
CA VAL A 83 5.41 7.54 3.67
C VAL A 83 6.92 7.37 3.52
N GLN A 84 7.38 6.21 3.04
CA GLN A 84 8.79 5.90 2.88
C GLN A 84 9.02 4.99 1.69
N THR A 85 10.09 5.28 0.95
CA THR A 85 10.64 4.42 -0.10
C THR A 85 12.09 4.12 0.23
N GLY A 86 12.54 2.90 0.01
CA GLY A 86 13.93 2.53 0.25
C GLY A 86 14.26 1.16 -0.30
N ALA A 87 15.54 0.83 -0.30
CA ALA A 87 15.95 -0.55 -0.49
C ALA A 87 15.38 -1.39 0.67
N PRO A 88 14.88 -2.61 0.40
CA PRO A 88 14.31 -3.45 1.44
C PRO A 88 15.35 -3.73 2.53
N PRO A 89 14.97 -3.61 3.82
CA PRO A 89 15.88 -3.94 4.91
C PRO A 89 16.19 -5.45 4.81
N HIS A 90 17.46 -5.79 4.52
CA HIS A 90 18.05 -7.13 4.39
C HIS A 90 18.13 -7.86 3.03
N GLN A 91 17.93 -7.25 1.84
CA GLN A 91 18.32 -7.96 0.60
C GLN A 91 19.84 -8.00 0.41
N GLU A 92 20.54 -8.93 1.09
CA GLU A 92 21.96 -9.23 0.87
C GLU A 92 22.22 -10.01 -0.44
N THR A 93 21.19 -10.39 -1.19
CA THR A 93 21.33 -10.89 -2.56
C THR A 93 20.02 -10.67 -3.33
N PRO A 94 20.04 -10.13 -4.57
CA PRO A 94 18.84 -10.09 -5.40
C PRO A 94 18.42 -11.53 -5.75
N PRO A 95 17.11 -11.83 -5.82
CA PRO A 95 16.64 -13.15 -6.22
C PRO A 95 17.18 -13.47 -7.62
N VAL A 96 17.96 -14.55 -7.72
CA VAL A 96 18.42 -15.08 -9.01
C VAL A 96 17.19 -15.65 -9.71
N TRP A 97 16.63 -14.89 -10.65
CA TRP A 97 15.59 -15.41 -11.54
C TRP A 97 16.20 -16.52 -12.39
N ARG A 98 16.06 -17.79 -11.98
CA ARG A 98 16.26 -18.92 -12.89
C ARG A 98 15.08 -18.96 -13.84
N GLY A 99 15.29 -18.45 -15.05
CA GLY A 99 14.44 -18.79 -16.18
C GLY A 99 14.40 -20.31 -16.35
N SER A 100 13.20 -20.85 -16.57
CA SER A 100 12.98 -22.12 -17.27
C SER A 100 12.48 -21.78 -18.67
#